data_AF-G0NXV9-F1
#
_entry.id   AF-G0NXV9-F1
#
_cell.length_a   1.000
_cell.length_b   1.000
_cell.length_c   1.000
_cell.angle_alpha   90.00
_cell.angle_beta   90.00
_cell.angle_gamma   90.00
#
_symmetry.space_group_name_H-M   'P 1'
#
loop_
_entity.id
_entity.type
_entity.pdbx_description
1 polymer ?
#
loop_
_entity_poly.entity_id
_entity_poly.type
_entity_poly.pdbx_seq_one_letter_code
_entity_poly.pdbx_strand_id
1 'polypeptide(L)'
;MIPEVSVGEISVLTSLISVLAAARTMGTQIEKWQRASNASSRNVFFSFFNGESLDYIGSGAASYQMEFVVFKVKSFIMIFSEKDFSLNGFVKVTQTGRTFILFVSMNLTMFLKFNKLVYQKEESIMYIVPPSSWHSFAKADTQVQSLLIAPFNEEYEYRRINSVLDKQEWSSDSREKAIQEIEAVATSILAVSADYVGLETDDVIAKVDKNLIATLFDCLITSKFWFDCDFMIKLDGGRYHKLFYSYGFNEKSTYISMESHTAFPIVLHWLTIFALGSDKETLNVKSEKSCSHLGQFQAVQMYTYTWQPSPYTGNFSCLKSAIVKKVMISPAVDPYTPNEEMNTRYSTWMESVYMIESVNLYLMEDESFEFTMIFIALASALLSMFAVGRCSESTFIVDEGEPAAEGGEPL
;
A
#
# COMPACT_ATOMS: atom_id res chain seq x y z
N MET A 1 10.11 -10.19 4.27
CA MET A 1 11.51 -10.60 3.99
C MET A 1 12.16 -9.66 2.97
N ILE A 2 11.48 -9.32 1.87
CA ILE A 2 11.90 -8.22 0.98
C ILE A 2 10.77 -7.17 0.98
N PRO A 3 10.94 -6.02 1.64
CA PRO A 3 9.88 -5.03 1.81
C PRO A 3 9.33 -4.46 0.50
N GLU A 4 10.20 -4.20 -0.47
CA GLU A 4 9.87 -3.54 -1.73
C GLU A 4 9.00 -4.40 -2.66
N VAL A 5 8.91 -5.70 -2.41
CA VAL A 5 8.14 -6.68 -3.21
C VAL A 5 6.87 -7.16 -2.47
N SER A 6 6.51 -6.49 -1.37
CA SER A 6 5.31 -6.80 -0.60
C SER A 6 4.04 -6.27 -1.29
N VAL A 7 3.45 -7.07 -2.19
CA VAL A 7 2.29 -6.64 -2.98
C VAL A 7 1.02 -6.52 -2.14
N GLY A 8 0.78 -7.46 -1.23
CA GLY A 8 -0.38 -7.45 -0.33
C GLY A 8 -1.72 -7.56 -1.06
N GLU A 9 -1.80 -8.30 -2.18
CA GLU A 9 -3.02 -8.38 -2.99
C GLU A 9 -4.22 -8.85 -2.17
N ILE A 10 -4.02 -9.86 -1.33
CA ILE A 10 -5.07 -10.52 -0.58
C ILE A 10 -5.18 -9.99 0.86
N SER A 11 -4.05 -9.71 1.51
CA SER A 11 -4.07 -9.23 2.90
C SER A 11 -4.46 -7.75 3.03
N VAL A 12 -4.23 -6.93 2.00
CA VAL A 12 -4.45 -5.48 2.06
C VAL A 12 -5.41 -4.98 0.99
N LEU A 13 -5.21 -5.31 -0.28
CA LEU A 13 -5.90 -4.61 -1.37
C LEU A 13 -7.38 -4.97 -1.48
N THR A 14 -7.78 -6.21 -1.22
CA THR A 14 -9.19 -6.64 -1.21
C THR A 14 -10.01 -5.98 -0.09
N SER A 15 -9.48 -5.84 1.13
CA SER A 15 -10.15 -5.09 2.22
C SER A 15 -10.23 -3.61 1.86
N LEU A 16 -9.15 -3.07 1.28
CA LEU A 16 -9.09 -1.69 0.83
C LEU A 16 -10.15 -1.38 -0.23
N ILE A 17 -10.29 -2.22 -1.25
CA ILE A 17 -11.32 -2.05 -2.30
C ILE A 17 -12.72 -2.10 -1.68
N SER A 18 -12.96 -2.99 -0.70
CA SER A 18 -14.24 -3.09 0.00
C SER A 18 -14.60 -1.78 0.72
N VAL A 19 -13.64 -1.19 1.44
CA VAL A 19 -13.82 0.10 2.13
C VAL A 19 -14.01 1.23 1.12
N LEU A 20 -13.22 1.28 0.05
CA LEU A 20 -13.31 2.31 -0.98
C LEU A 20 -14.65 2.25 -1.74
N ALA A 21 -15.17 1.07 -2.02
CA ALA A 21 -16.47 0.88 -2.66
C ALA A 21 -17.62 1.35 -1.75
N ALA A 22 -17.57 1.01 -0.46
CA ALA A 22 -18.50 1.54 0.53
C ALA A 22 -18.40 3.08 0.63
N ALA A 23 -17.18 3.61 0.74
CA ALA A 23 -16.93 5.04 0.82
C ALA A 23 -17.44 5.77 -0.43
N ARG A 24 -17.25 5.22 -1.64
CA ARG A 24 -17.76 5.82 -2.88
C ARG A 24 -19.29 5.84 -2.92
N THR A 25 -19.92 4.75 -2.52
CA THR A 25 -21.38 4.66 -2.45
C THR A 25 -21.95 5.67 -1.45
N MET A 26 -21.24 5.91 -0.35
CA MET A 26 -21.56 6.99 0.60
C MET A 26 -21.35 8.37 0.00
N GLY A 27 -20.21 8.60 -0.68
CA GLY A 27 -19.83 9.88 -1.27
C GLY A 27 -20.80 10.38 -2.35
N THR A 28 -21.30 9.49 -3.21
CA THR A 28 -22.32 9.83 -4.22
C THR A 28 -23.65 10.28 -3.60
N GLN A 29 -23.87 9.98 -2.32
CA GLN A 29 -25.09 10.32 -1.57
C GLN A 29 -24.78 11.16 -0.32
N ILE A 30 -23.66 11.90 -0.31
CA ILE A 30 -23.12 12.54 0.90
C ILE A 30 -24.13 13.47 1.60
N GLU A 31 -25.00 14.15 0.85
CA GLU A 31 -26.04 15.02 1.41
C GLU A 31 -27.07 14.23 2.26
N LYS A 32 -27.42 13.01 1.84
CA LYS A 32 -28.34 12.12 2.57
C LYS A 32 -27.70 11.66 3.88
N TRP A 33 -26.43 11.24 3.82
CA TRP A 33 -25.65 10.85 4.99
C TRP A 33 -25.45 12.00 5.97
N GLN A 34 -25.14 13.20 5.48
CA GLN A 34 -24.95 14.38 6.33
C GLN A 34 -26.23 14.76 7.08
N ARG A 35 -27.40 14.67 6.43
CA ARG A 35 -28.70 14.91 7.09
C ARG A 35 -28.97 13.87 8.18
N ALA A 36 -28.72 12.59 7.90
CA ALA A 36 -28.87 11.51 8.89
C ALA A 36 -27.93 11.73 10.08
N SER A 37 -26.65 11.99 9.82
CA SER A 37 -25.65 12.25 10.86
C SER A 37 -25.99 13.45 11.74
N ASN A 38 -26.53 14.53 11.16
CA ASN A 38 -26.99 15.70 11.92
C ASN A 38 -28.21 15.38 12.79
N ALA A 39 -29.15 14.57 12.28
CA ALA A 39 -30.34 14.17 13.03
C ALA A 39 -30.01 13.23 14.19
N SER A 40 -29.10 12.28 13.97
CA SER A 40 -28.68 11.30 14.99
C SER A 40 -27.57 11.80 15.91
N SER A 41 -26.93 12.94 15.59
CA SER A 41 -25.69 13.41 16.23
C SER A 41 -24.58 12.34 16.25
N ARG A 42 -24.51 11.53 15.18
CA ARG A 42 -23.52 10.47 15.02
C ARG A 42 -22.84 10.63 13.67
N ASN A 43 -21.53 10.51 13.65
CA ASN A 43 -20.75 10.65 12.42
C ASN A 43 -20.06 9.32 12.09
N VAL A 44 -19.91 9.08 10.79
CA VAL A 44 -19.11 7.97 10.26
C VAL A 44 -17.86 8.56 9.65
N PHE A 45 -16.71 7.98 9.98
CA PHE A 45 -15.43 8.32 9.37
C PHE A 45 -14.80 7.05 8.81
N PHE A 46 -14.12 7.19 7.68
CA PHE A 46 -13.27 6.14 7.14
C PHE A 46 -11.82 6.48 7.48
N SER A 47 -11.10 5.50 8.03
CA SER A 47 -9.69 5.64 8.39
C SER A 47 -8.89 4.49 7.80
N PHE A 48 -7.74 4.82 7.23
CA PHE A 48 -6.76 3.85 6.76
C PHE A 48 -5.48 4.05 7.54
N PHE A 49 -5.04 3.01 8.25
CA PHE A 49 -3.82 3.05 9.04
C PHE A 49 -2.70 2.34 8.30
N ASN A 50 -1.55 3.01 8.17
CA ASN A 50 -0.36 2.44 7.56
C ASN A 50 0.58 1.91 8.64
N GLY A 51 1.29 0.81 8.38
CA GLY A 51 2.22 0.21 9.34
C GLY A 51 1.55 -0.69 10.40
N GLU A 52 0.36 -1.22 10.12
CA GLU A 52 -0.34 -2.13 11.05
C GLU A 52 0.40 -3.46 11.27
N SER A 53 1.14 -3.94 10.26
CA SER A 53 1.96 -5.15 10.33
C SER A 53 3.24 -4.98 11.17
N LEU A 54 3.57 -3.77 11.61
CA LEU A 54 4.78 -3.43 12.37
C LEU A 54 4.41 -2.97 13.78
N ASP A 55 3.61 -3.77 14.48
CA ASP A 55 3.07 -3.47 15.81
C ASP A 55 2.21 -2.19 15.84
N TYR A 56 1.31 -2.05 14.85
CA TYR A 56 0.28 -1.01 14.88
C TYR A 56 0.81 0.43 14.90
N ILE A 57 1.85 0.76 14.13
CA ILE A 57 2.44 2.12 14.09
C ILE A 57 1.36 3.16 13.80
N GLY A 58 0.57 2.95 12.75
CA GLY A 58 -0.45 3.89 12.29
C GLY A 58 -1.57 4.09 13.30
N SER A 59 -2.22 3.00 13.71
CA SER A 59 -3.33 3.06 14.66
C SER A 59 -2.90 3.42 16.09
N GLY A 60 -1.69 3.02 16.52
CA GLY A 60 -1.11 3.40 17.82
C GLY A 60 -0.79 4.88 17.91
N ALA A 61 -0.20 5.46 16.86
CA ALA A 61 0.00 6.91 16.79
C ALA A 61 -1.32 7.67 16.72
N ALA A 62 -2.31 7.15 15.98
CA ALA A 62 -3.64 7.73 15.91
C ALA A 62 -4.37 7.70 17.26
N SER A 63 -4.33 6.57 17.99
CA SER A 63 -4.94 6.46 19.31
C SER A 63 -4.27 7.39 20.32
N TYR A 64 -2.94 7.49 20.30
CA TYR A 64 -2.20 8.45 21.12
C TYR A 64 -2.66 9.88 20.86
N GLN A 65 -2.71 10.30 19.59
CA GLN A 65 -3.17 11.65 19.26
C GLN A 65 -4.62 11.91 19.65
N MET A 66 -5.52 10.92 19.56
CA MET A 66 -6.91 11.07 19.99
C MET A 66 -7.05 11.21 21.51
N GLU A 67 -6.15 10.58 22.28
CA GLU A 67 -6.08 10.69 23.73
C GLU A 67 -5.69 12.12 24.18
N PHE A 68 -4.70 12.73 23.52
CA PHE A 68 -4.18 14.05 23.87
C PHE A 68 -4.84 15.22 23.13
N VAL A 69 -5.45 14.99 21.96
CA VAL A 69 -6.08 16.01 21.10
C VAL A 69 -7.59 15.72 20.97
N VAL A 70 -8.29 15.84 22.10
CA VAL A 70 -9.75 16.05 22.27
C VAL A 70 -10.66 15.54 21.12
N PHE A 71 -10.64 14.23 20.83
CA PHE A 71 -11.71 13.57 20.06
C PHE A 71 -11.92 12.12 20.55
N LYS A 72 -13.09 11.82 21.11
CA LYS A 72 -13.44 10.46 21.57
C LYS A 72 -14.20 9.71 20.48
N VAL A 73 -13.58 8.68 19.90
CA VAL A 73 -14.28 7.72 19.05
C VAL A 73 -14.95 6.67 19.93
N LYS A 74 -16.26 6.44 19.74
CA LYS A 74 -17.04 5.49 20.55
C LYS A 74 -17.21 4.10 19.91
N SER A 75 -17.05 3.98 18.59
CA SER A 75 -17.28 2.72 17.86
C SER A 75 -16.45 2.66 16.58
N PHE A 76 -15.95 1.48 16.25
CA PHE A 76 -15.20 1.20 15.01
C PHE A 76 -15.81 0.03 14.25
N ILE A 77 -15.78 0.12 12.92
CA ILE A 77 -15.94 -1.02 12.01
C ILE A 77 -14.55 -1.32 11.46
N MET A 78 -14.06 -2.54 11.67
CA MET A 78 -12.80 -3.00 11.10
C MET A 78 -13.03 -4.18 10.17
N ILE A 79 -12.32 -4.14 9.05
CA ILE A 79 -12.43 -5.13 7.99
C ILE A 79 -11.09 -5.79 7.84
N PHE A 80 -11.08 -7.11 8.02
CA PHE A 80 -9.98 -7.98 7.65
C PHE A 80 -10.32 -8.61 6.32
N SER A 81 -9.34 -8.65 5.42
CA SER A 81 -9.46 -9.46 4.22
C SER A 81 -8.38 -10.52 4.21
N GLU A 82 -8.81 -11.69 3.77
CA GLU A 82 -8.00 -12.84 3.44
C GLU A 82 -8.77 -13.61 2.34
N LYS A 83 -8.05 -14.29 1.45
CA LYS A 83 -8.64 -15.34 0.63
C LYS A 83 -7.63 -16.28 -0.03
N ASP A 84 -7.72 -17.55 0.34
CA ASP A 84 -7.69 -18.65 -0.62
C ASP A 84 -9.09 -19.29 -0.62
N PHE A 85 -9.94 -18.94 -1.59
CA PHE A 85 -10.99 -19.87 -2.02
C PHE A 85 -10.35 -20.71 -3.12
N SER A 86 -9.93 -21.93 -2.79
CA SER A 86 -9.58 -22.93 -3.79
C SER A 86 -10.05 -24.31 -3.35
N LEU A 87 -10.81 -24.96 -4.23
CA LEU A 87 -11.30 -26.31 -4.08
C LEU A 87 -10.13 -27.30 -3.92
N ASN A 88 -9.98 -27.89 -2.74
CA ASN A 88 -10.09 -29.35 -2.52
C ASN A 88 -9.93 -29.72 -1.04
N GLY A 89 -11.06 -29.98 -0.39
CA GLY A 89 -11.20 -30.60 0.95
C GLY A 89 -11.41 -29.57 2.08
N PHE A 90 -12.58 -29.34 2.67
CA PHE A 90 -13.82 -30.10 2.76
C PHE A 90 -15.01 -29.20 2.40
N VAL A 91 -15.65 -29.46 1.27
CA VAL A 91 -17.06 -29.14 1.05
C VAL A 91 -17.81 -30.45 1.23
N LYS A 92 -18.67 -30.53 2.25
CA LYS A 92 -19.75 -31.51 2.26
C LYS A 92 -21.05 -30.80 2.58
N VAL A 93 -21.72 -30.32 1.53
CA VAL A 93 -23.18 -30.34 1.50
C VAL A 93 -23.62 -30.78 0.11
N THR A 94 -24.02 -32.04 0.01
CA THR A 94 -24.89 -32.51 -1.06
C THR A 94 -26.33 -32.15 -0.69
N GLN A 95 -27.06 -31.68 -1.70
CA GLN A 95 -28.50 -31.47 -1.78
C GLN A 95 -29.10 -30.19 -1.16
N THR A 96 -29.65 -29.42 -2.10
CA THR A 96 -30.79 -28.49 -1.97
C THR A 96 -30.56 -27.19 -1.19
N GLY A 97 -30.06 -26.18 -1.91
CA GLY A 97 -30.35 -24.76 -1.67
C GLY A 97 -29.69 -24.11 -0.44
N ARG A 98 -29.08 -22.92 -0.65
CA ARG A 98 -28.53 -21.95 0.33
C ARG A 98 -27.07 -22.17 0.75
N THR A 99 -26.22 -21.21 1.15
CA THR A 99 -25.88 -19.79 0.79
C THR A 99 -24.41 -19.53 1.30
N PHE A 100 -23.95 -18.35 1.80
CA PHE A 100 -22.54 -17.96 2.17
C PHE A 100 -22.36 -17.41 3.61
N ILE A 101 -21.38 -17.89 4.42
CA ILE A 101 -21.15 -17.51 5.85
C ILE A 101 -20.16 -16.34 6.06
N LEU A 102 -20.56 -15.30 6.81
CA LEU A 102 -19.72 -14.18 7.27
C LEU A 102 -19.62 -14.17 8.82
N PHE A 103 -18.41 -14.07 9.38
CA PHE A 103 -18.19 -13.99 10.83
C PHE A 103 -18.18 -12.54 11.32
N VAL A 104 -18.94 -12.27 12.39
CA VAL A 104 -19.18 -10.94 12.98
C VAL A 104 -18.95 -11.06 14.49
N SER A 105 -17.81 -10.56 15.00
CA SER A 105 -17.59 -10.43 16.44
C SER A 105 -18.14 -9.07 16.92
N MET A 106 -19.05 -9.09 17.90
CA MET A 106 -19.81 -7.91 18.37
C MET A 106 -20.12 -7.96 19.88
N ASN A 107 -20.37 -6.79 20.47
CA ASN A 107 -21.07 -6.64 21.74
C ASN A 107 -22.60 -6.79 21.56
N LEU A 108 -23.30 -7.38 22.54
CA LEU A 108 -24.69 -7.89 22.50
C LEU A 108 -25.75 -6.84 22.09
N THR A 109 -25.50 -5.55 22.30
CA THR A 109 -26.46 -4.47 22.02
C THR A 109 -26.46 -4.00 20.56
N MET A 110 -25.35 -4.16 19.84
CA MET A 110 -25.25 -3.86 18.39
C MET A 110 -25.74 -5.06 17.54
N PHE A 111 -25.66 -6.26 18.12
CA PHE A 111 -26.06 -7.55 17.53
C PHE A 111 -27.54 -7.61 17.10
N LEU A 112 -28.46 -7.03 17.87
CA LEU A 112 -29.90 -7.16 17.61
C LEU A 112 -30.38 -6.50 16.30
N LYS A 113 -29.59 -5.59 15.73
CA LYS A 113 -29.97 -4.81 14.53
C LYS A 113 -29.35 -5.29 13.21
N PHE A 114 -28.26 -6.06 13.25
CA PHE A 114 -27.54 -6.56 12.07
C PHE A 114 -28.30 -7.71 11.34
N ASN A 115 -29.37 -8.24 11.94
CA ASN A 115 -30.03 -9.50 11.62
C ASN A 115 -30.67 -9.66 10.22
N LYS A 116 -30.59 -8.67 9.32
CA LYS A 116 -31.41 -8.64 8.09
C LYS A 116 -30.65 -8.76 6.76
N LEU A 117 -29.32 -8.73 6.74
CA LEU A 117 -28.58 -8.30 5.52
C LEU A 117 -27.46 -9.22 5.02
N VAL A 118 -27.14 -10.34 5.70
CA VAL A 118 -26.11 -11.30 5.24
C VAL A 118 -26.66 -12.72 5.22
N TYR A 119 -26.35 -13.45 4.16
CA TYR A 119 -27.15 -14.60 3.71
C TYR A 119 -26.68 -15.95 4.26
N GLN A 120 -25.65 -15.98 5.11
CA GLN A 120 -25.34 -17.06 6.06
C GLN A 120 -24.35 -16.46 7.08
N LYS A 121 -24.39 -16.94 8.32
CA LYS A 121 -23.58 -16.45 9.44
C LYS A 121 -23.25 -17.66 10.31
N GLU A 122 -22.00 -17.80 10.71
CA GLU A 122 -21.66 -18.52 11.93
C GLU A 122 -21.32 -17.47 12.96
N GLU A 123 -22.02 -17.57 14.07
CA GLU A 123 -21.74 -16.81 15.27
C GLU A 123 -20.66 -17.57 16.02
N SER A 124 -19.45 -17.02 16.03
CA SER A 124 -18.46 -17.38 17.03
C SER A 124 -18.35 -16.23 18.01
N ILE A 125 -18.64 -16.50 19.28
CA ILE A 125 -18.20 -15.63 20.36
C ILE A 125 -16.70 -15.89 20.50
N MET A 126 -15.91 -15.16 19.70
CA MET A 126 -14.47 -15.22 19.80
C MET A 126 -14.06 -14.46 21.06
N TYR A 127 -13.54 -15.19 22.06
CA TYR A 127 -13.11 -14.60 23.33
C TYR A 127 -11.92 -13.64 23.18
N ILE A 128 -11.21 -13.71 22.05
CA ILE A 128 -10.02 -12.92 21.74
C ILE A 128 -10.22 -12.28 20.36
N VAL A 129 -10.13 -10.96 20.24
CA VAL A 129 -10.18 -10.29 18.94
C VAL A 129 -8.84 -10.53 18.22
N PRO A 130 -8.83 -10.95 16.94
CA PRO A 130 -7.58 -11.17 16.21
C PRO A 130 -6.77 -9.87 16.07
N PRO A 131 -5.48 -9.98 15.71
CA PRO A 131 -4.60 -8.83 15.50
C PRO A 131 -5.25 -7.78 14.61
N SER A 132 -5.46 -6.58 15.14
CA SER A 132 -6.19 -5.50 14.46
C SER A 132 -5.95 -4.13 15.09
N SER A 133 -6.18 -3.08 14.30
CA SER A 133 -6.09 -1.67 14.75
C SER A 133 -6.94 -1.38 15.97
N TRP A 134 -7.97 -2.20 16.24
CA TRP A 134 -8.81 -2.13 17.43
C TRP A 134 -7.98 -2.11 18.70
N HIS A 135 -6.97 -2.97 18.78
CA HIS A 135 -6.17 -3.16 19.99
C HIS A 135 -5.50 -1.86 20.41
N SER A 136 -5.08 -1.02 19.46
CA SER A 136 -4.55 0.32 19.73
C SER A 136 -5.57 1.22 20.42
N PHE A 137 -6.81 1.22 19.94
CA PHE A 137 -7.89 2.03 20.52
C PHE A 137 -8.42 1.45 21.83
N ALA A 138 -8.54 0.13 21.94
CA ALA A 138 -9.01 -0.56 23.14
C ALA A 138 -8.02 -0.41 24.31
N LYS A 139 -6.72 -0.30 24.02
CA LYS A 139 -5.69 0.06 25.02
C LYS A 139 -5.87 1.48 25.55
N ALA A 140 -6.41 2.41 24.76
CA ALA A 140 -6.65 3.80 25.17
C ALA A 140 -8.03 3.98 25.83
N ASP A 141 -9.07 3.29 25.33
CA ASP A 141 -10.42 3.33 25.87
C ASP A 141 -11.07 1.94 25.81
N THR A 142 -11.30 1.35 26.99
CA THR A 142 -11.88 0.01 27.14
C THR A 142 -13.37 -0.05 26.79
N GLN A 143 -14.04 1.10 26.61
CA GLN A 143 -15.45 1.15 26.20
C GLN A 143 -15.63 1.12 24.67
N VAL A 144 -14.54 1.14 23.90
CA VAL A 144 -14.59 1.11 22.44
C VAL A 144 -15.17 -0.21 21.95
N GLN A 145 -16.34 -0.11 21.31
CA GLN A 145 -16.98 -1.26 20.66
C GLN A 145 -16.38 -1.49 19.28
N SER A 146 -16.18 -2.75 18.93
CA SER A 146 -15.76 -3.18 17.59
C SER A 146 -16.79 -4.09 16.95
N LEU A 147 -16.87 -3.95 15.64
CA LEU A 147 -17.34 -4.97 14.73
C LEU A 147 -16.15 -5.42 13.88
N LEU A 148 -15.85 -6.71 13.92
CA LEU A 148 -14.88 -7.33 13.03
C LEU A 148 -15.60 -8.11 11.93
N ILE A 149 -15.22 -7.85 10.68
CA ILE A 149 -15.56 -8.69 9.53
C ILE A 149 -14.30 -9.44 9.12
N ALA A 150 -14.34 -10.77 9.17
CA ALA A 150 -13.24 -11.64 8.80
C ALA A 150 -13.74 -12.88 8.05
N PRO A 151 -12.94 -13.43 7.12
CA PRO A 151 -13.26 -14.66 6.40
C PRO A 151 -12.85 -15.92 7.17
N PHE A 152 -12.28 -15.77 8.36
CA PHE A 152 -11.84 -16.87 9.23
C PHE A 152 -12.53 -16.80 10.60
N ASN A 153 -12.50 -17.92 11.32
CA ASN A 153 -13.03 -18.02 12.67
C ASN A 153 -11.92 -17.97 13.73
N GLU A 154 -11.10 -19.02 13.84
CA GLU A 154 -10.03 -19.12 14.84
C GLU A 154 -8.62 -18.95 14.25
N GLU A 155 -8.38 -19.52 13.07
CA GLU A 155 -7.07 -19.51 12.40
C GLU A 155 -7.21 -18.94 10.98
N TYR A 156 -6.18 -18.21 10.54
CA TYR A 156 -6.05 -17.73 9.16
C TYR A 156 -6.00 -18.91 8.18
N GLU A 157 -6.89 -18.91 7.18
CA GLU A 157 -6.87 -19.95 6.14
C GLU A 157 -5.73 -19.75 5.14
N TYR A 158 -5.38 -18.49 4.89
CA TYR A 158 -4.32 -18.05 3.99
C TYR A 158 -2.98 -17.99 4.71
N ARG A 159 -2.01 -18.67 4.14
CA ARG A 159 -0.70 -18.88 4.77
C ARG A 159 0.38 -17.94 4.26
N ARG A 160 0.06 -17.03 3.34
CA ARG A 160 1.03 -16.13 2.69
C ARG A 160 0.85 -14.67 3.10
N ILE A 161 0.15 -14.42 4.20
CA ILE A 161 -0.01 -13.09 4.78
C ILE A 161 1.36 -12.43 4.97
N ASN A 162 1.52 -11.18 4.54
CA ASN A 162 2.76 -10.41 4.63
C ASN A 162 3.99 -11.09 3.98
N SER A 163 3.75 -11.92 2.95
CA SER A 163 4.79 -12.59 2.18
C SER A 163 4.96 -11.97 0.79
N VAL A 164 6.12 -12.19 0.17
CA VAL A 164 6.34 -11.88 -1.26
C VAL A 164 5.45 -12.73 -2.19
N LEU A 165 4.84 -13.77 -1.63
CA LEU A 165 3.87 -14.63 -2.30
C LEU A 165 2.41 -14.22 -2.00
N ASP A 166 2.20 -13.05 -1.39
CA ASP A 166 0.87 -12.44 -1.18
C ASP A 166 0.27 -11.91 -2.49
N LYS A 167 0.11 -12.84 -3.43
CA LYS A 167 -0.38 -12.67 -4.78
C LYS A 167 -1.01 -13.96 -5.27
N GLN A 168 -2.01 -13.83 -6.14
CA GLN A 168 -2.73 -14.98 -6.70
C GLN A 168 -2.83 -14.87 -8.22
N GLU A 169 -2.76 -16.02 -8.91
CA GLU A 169 -3.14 -16.08 -10.32
C GLU A 169 -4.67 -16.12 -10.41
N TRP A 170 -5.24 -15.04 -10.93
CA TRP A 170 -6.68 -14.84 -10.99
C TRP A 170 -7.27 -15.44 -12.27
N SER A 171 -7.91 -16.60 -12.15
CA SER A 171 -8.81 -17.14 -13.17
C SER A 171 -10.09 -16.29 -13.29
N SER A 172 -10.84 -16.41 -14.40
CA SER A 172 -12.12 -15.72 -14.58
C SER A 172 -13.10 -16.00 -13.41
N ASP A 173 -13.15 -17.26 -12.97
CA ASP A 173 -14.10 -17.71 -11.96
C ASP A 173 -13.68 -17.26 -10.55
N SER A 174 -12.39 -17.32 -10.23
CA SER A 174 -11.88 -16.85 -8.93
C SER A 174 -11.98 -15.34 -8.80
N ARG A 175 -11.73 -14.60 -9.90
CA ARG A 175 -11.92 -13.15 -9.97
C ARG A 175 -13.38 -12.75 -9.72
N GLU A 176 -14.33 -13.37 -10.41
CA GLU A 176 -15.76 -13.04 -10.24
C GLU A 176 -16.24 -13.32 -8.81
N LYS A 177 -15.80 -14.42 -8.20
CA LYS A 177 -16.10 -14.73 -6.78
C LYS A 177 -15.53 -13.68 -5.83
N ALA A 178 -14.28 -13.24 -6.04
CA ALA A 178 -13.66 -12.22 -5.20
C ALA A 178 -14.41 -10.88 -5.31
N ILE A 179 -14.83 -10.48 -6.52
CA ILE A 179 -15.62 -9.27 -6.73
C ILE A 179 -16.96 -9.34 -5.97
N GLN A 180 -17.67 -10.47 -6.04
CA GLN A 180 -18.94 -10.66 -5.34
C GLN A 180 -18.79 -10.56 -3.81
N GLU A 181 -17.67 -11.03 -3.27
CA GLU A 181 -17.41 -10.93 -1.83
C GLU A 181 -17.02 -9.53 -1.40
N ILE A 182 -16.17 -8.86 -2.17
CA ILE A 182 -15.86 -7.45 -1.94
C ILE A 182 -17.14 -6.61 -1.96
N GLU A 183 -18.06 -6.91 -2.88
CA GLU A 183 -19.39 -6.28 -2.95
C GLU A 183 -20.22 -6.58 -1.70
N ALA A 184 -20.25 -7.83 -1.22
CA ALA A 184 -20.97 -8.21 0.00
C ALA A 184 -20.39 -7.53 1.26
N VAL A 185 -19.06 -7.42 1.36
CA VAL A 185 -18.39 -6.73 2.46
C VAL A 185 -18.67 -5.23 2.40
N ALA A 186 -18.53 -4.60 1.23
CA ALA A 186 -18.86 -3.19 1.02
C ALA A 186 -20.31 -2.87 1.40
N THR A 187 -21.24 -3.74 0.99
CA THR A 187 -22.65 -3.68 1.34
C THR A 187 -22.87 -3.76 2.85
N SER A 188 -22.17 -4.66 3.53
CA SER A 188 -22.25 -4.84 4.97
C SER A 188 -21.74 -3.60 5.73
N ILE A 189 -20.63 -3.00 5.28
CA ILE A 189 -20.09 -1.76 5.85
C ILE A 189 -21.13 -0.63 5.76
N LEU A 190 -21.76 -0.48 4.58
CA LEU A 190 -22.78 0.53 4.34
C LEU A 190 -24.02 0.29 5.20
N ALA A 191 -24.48 -0.95 5.30
CA ALA A 191 -25.63 -1.33 6.11
C ALA A 191 -25.46 -0.94 7.58
N VAL A 192 -24.31 -1.28 8.16
CA VAL A 192 -23.99 -0.96 9.56
C VAL A 192 -23.86 0.53 9.75
N SER A 193 -23.17 1.20 8.83
CA SER A 193 -22.99 2.64 8.87
C SER A 193 -24.34 3.36 8.80
N ALA A 194 -25.25 2.88 7.95
CA ALA A 194 -26.59 3.42 7.78
C ALA A 194 -27.42 3.25 9.05
N ASP A 195 -27.48 2.05 9.63
CA ASP A 195 -28.19 1.83 10.90
C ASP A 195 -27.59 2.65 12.05
N TYR A 196 -26.25 2.79 12.08
CA TYR A 196 -25.56 3.59 13.10
C TYR A 196 -26.02 5.04 13.10
N VAL A 197 -26.21 5.65 11.92
CA VAL A 197 -26.71 7.03 11.77
C VAL A 197 -28.25 7.14 11.64
N GLY A 198 -28.97 6.01 11.71
CA GLY A 198 -30.43 5.99 11.61
C GLY A 198 -30.98 6.19 10.20
N LEU A 199 -30.24 5.76 9.17
CA LEU A 199 -30.65 5.77 7.77
C LEU A 199 -31.26 4.42 7.37
N GLU A 200 -32.30 4.43 6.53
CA GLU A 200 -32.87 3.20 5.99
C GLU A 200 -31.85 2.44 5.12
N THR A 201 -31.63 1.17 5.46
CA THR A 201 -30.59 0.32 4.88
C THR A 201 -30.85 -0.02 3.42
N ASP A 202 -32.10 -0.30 3.07
CA ASP A 202 -32.49 -0.83 1.76
C ASP A 202 -32.19 0.17 0.62
N ASP A 203 -32.34 1.47 0.90
CA ASP A 203 -32.03 2.56 -0.03
C ASP A 203 -30.54 2.72 -0.34
N VAL A 204 -29.68 2.33 0.60
CA VAL A 204 -28.22 2.54 0.54
C VAL A 204 -27.56 1.35 -0.14
N ILE A 205 -28.00 0.14 0.22
CA ILE A 205 -27.42 -1.12 -0.21
C ILE A 205 -27.61 -1.37 -1.70
N ALA A 206 -28.73 -0.93 -2.27
CA ALA A 206 -29.03 -1.10 -3.69
C ALA A 206 -28.08 -0.34 -4.66
N LYS A 207 -27.09 0.39 -4.15
CA LYS A 207 -26.26 1.33 -4.92
C LYS A 207 -24.76 1.01 -4.92
N VAL A 208 -24.33 -0.11 -4.35
CA VAL A 208 -22.91 -0.51 -4.44
C VAL A 208 -22.55 -0.74 -5.91
N ASP A 209 -21.57 0.00 -6.40
CA ASP A 209 -21.16 -0.05 -7.81
C ASP A 209 -20.22 -1.24 -8.06
N LYS A 210 -20.79 -2.34 -8.53
CA LYS A 210 -20.03 -3.55 -8.91
C LYS A 210 -19.01 -3.29 -10.03
N ASN A 211 -19.29 -2.37 -10.96
CA ASN A 211 -18.37 -2.05 -12.05
C ASN A 211 -17.13 -1.32 -11.52
N LEU A 212 -17.31 -0.44 -10.54
CA LEU A 212 -16.19 0.19 -9.85
C LEU A 212 -15.35 -0.85 -9.11
N ILE A 213 -15.97 -1.80 -8.39
CA ILE A 213 -15.25 -2.87 -7.70
C ILE A 213 -14.41 -3.67 -8.69
N ALA A 214 -15.00 -4.10 -9.81
CA ALA A 214 -14.29 -4.82 -10.87
C ALA A 214 -13.12 -4.00 -11.43
N THR A 215 -13.33 -2.70 -11.68
CA THR A 215 -12.28 -1.80 -12.18
C THR A 215 -11.14 -1.64 -11.16
N LEU A 216 -11.45 -1.42 -9.89
CA LEU A 216 -10.45 -1.31 -8.83
C LEU A 216 -9.72 -2.63 -8.60
N PHE A 217 -10.40 -3.76 -8.73
CA PHE A 217 -9.79 -5.09 -8.69
C PHE A 217 -8.77 -5.27 -9.81
N ASP A 218 -9.14 -4.95 -11.06
CA ASP A 218 -8.24 -5.08 -12.20
C ASP A 218 -7.05 -4.12 -12.08
N CYS A 219 -7.29 -2.90 -11.61
CA CYS A 219 -6.26 -1.88 -11.43
C CYS A 219 -5.30 -2.17 -10.28
N LEU A 220 -5.83 -2.47 -9.09
CA LEU A 220 -5.03 -2.56 -7.86
C LEU A 220 -4.48 -3.97 -7.64
N ILE A 221 -5.17 -5.01 -8.10
CA ILE A 221 -4.72 -6.40 -7.93
C ILE A 221 -4.12 -6.92 -9.24
N THR A 222 -4.90 -6.99 -10.32
CA THR A 222 -4.46 -7.73 -11.53
C THR A 222 -3.35 -7.03 -12.32
N SER A 223 -3.35 -5.70 -12.40
CA SER A 223 -2.32 -4.94 -13.12
C SER A 223 -0.92 -5.15 -12.50
N LYS A 224 0.15 -5.02 -13.28
CA LYS A 224 1.50 -5.19 -12.74
C LYS A 224 1.98 -3.98 -11.93
N PHE A 225 1.69 -2.78 -12.42
CA PHE A 225 2.11 -1.52 -11.80
C PHE A 225 0.89 -0.68 -11.33
N TRP A 226 1.12 0.30 -10.45
CA TRP A 226 0.05 1.17 -9.92
C TRP A 226 -0.69 1.97 -11.00
N PHE A 227 0.01 2.32 -12.09
CA PHE A 227 -0.48 3.24 -13.14
C PHE A 227 -0.54 2.58 -14.52
N ASP A 228 -0.84 1.28 -14.58
CA ASP A 228 -0.99 0.55 -15.86
C ASP A 228 -2.41 0.58 -16.41
N CYS A 229 -3.42 0.58 -15.53
CA CYS A 229 -4.81 0.55 -15.97
C CYS A 229 -5.32 1.95 -16.33
N ASP A 230 -6.25 2.04 -17.29
CA ASP A 230 -6.83 3.30 -17.78
C ASP A 230 -7.39 4.18 -16.64
N PHE A 231 -8.08 3.58 -15.67
CA PHE A 231 -8.63 4.29 -14.51
C PHE A 231 -7.53 4.97 -13.67
N MET A 232 -6.42 4.28 -13.41
CA MET A 232 -5.31 4.81 -12.61
C MET A 232 -4.44 5.79 -13.41
N ILE A 233 -4.27 5.58 -14.72
CA ILE A 233 -3.59 6.53 -15.61
C ILE A 233 -4.34 7.86 -15.62
N LYS A 234 -5.67 7.82 -15.76
CA LYS A 234 -6.53 9.02 -15.70
C LYS A 234 -6.50 9.67 -14.32
N LEU A 235 -6.51 8.89 -13.24
CA LEU A 235 -6.41 9.41 -11.87
C LEU A 235 -5.05 10.06 -11.59
N ASP A 236 -3.97 9.53 -12.16
CA ASP A 236 -2.65 10.13 -12.06
C ASP A 236 -2.63 11.48 -12.78
N GLY A 237 -3.06 11.52 -14.04
CA GLY A 237 -2.99 12.71 -14.88
C GLY A 237 -1.56 13.21 -15.07
N GLY A 238 -0.57 12.32 -14.99
CA GLY A 238 0.86 12.62 -15.10
C GLY A 238 1.45 13.34 -13.89
N ARG A 239 0.84 13.23 -12.70
CA ARG A 239 1.30 13.91 -11.47
C ARG A 239 2.41 13.12 -10.78
N TYR A 240 2.31 11.79 -10.75
CA TYR A 240 3.22 10.92 -10.03
C TYR A 240 4.65 10.98 -10.59
N HIS A 241 4.79 10.90 -11.91
CA HIS A 241 6.09 10.96 -12.59
C HIS A 241 6.81 12.31 -12.39
N LYS A 242 6.06 13.42 -12.25
CA LYS A 242 6.63 14.73 -11.93
C LYS A 242 7.17 14.83 -10.50
N LEU A 243 6.61 14.04 -9.58
CA LEU A 243 6.95 14.10 -8.16
C LEU A 243 8.21 13.29 -7.82
N PHE A 244 8.49 12.19 -8.53
CA PHE A 244 9.46 11.20 -8.04
C PHE A 244 10.66 10.87 -8.93
N TYR A 245 10.86 11.51 -10.10
CA TYR A 245 12.08 11.42 -10.95
C TYR A 245 12.71 10.01 -11.14
N SER A 246 11.97 8.92 -10.94
CA SER A 246 12.52 7.57 -10.94
C SER A 246 11.49 6.53 -11.36
N TYR A 247 11.89 5.67 -12.29
CA TYR A 247 11.12 4.53 -12.79
C TYR A 247 11.11 3.34 -11.80
N GLY A 248 11.90 3.39 -10.72
CA GLY A 248 12.02 2.32 -9.72
C GLY A 248 10.81 2.17 -8.78
N PHE A 249 9.81 3.05 -8.87
CA PHE A 249 8.67 3.12 -7.96
C PHE A 249 7.33 2.64 -8.54
N ASN A 250 7.35 2.07 -9.75
CA ASN A 250 6.12 1.61 -10.39
C ASN A 250 5.62 0.26 -9.84
N GLU A 251 6.52 -0.58 -9.30
CA GLU A 251 6.15 -1.87 -8.74
C GLU A 251 5.19 -1.73 -7.56
N LYS A 252 4.19 -2.62 -7.53
CA LYS A 252 3.18 -2.59 -6.48
C LYS A 252 3.77 -3.08 -5.17
N SER A 253 3.81 -2.17 -4.19
CA SER A 253 4.14 -2.48 -2.82
C SER A 253 3.24 -1.73 -1.85
N THR A 254 2.68 -2.46 -0.90
CA THR A 254 1.91 -1.91 0.24
C THR A 254 2.80 -1.66 1.46
N TYR A 255 4.11 -1.84 1.33
CA TYR A 255 5.06 -1.56 2.41
C TYR A 255 5.06 -0.08 2.78
N ILE A 256 5.16 0.21 4.08
CA ILE A 256 5.11 1.56 4.63
C ILE A 256 6.30 2.42 4.17
N SER A 257 7.50 1.81 4.10
CA SER A 257 8.81 2.41 3.79
C SER A 257 9.15 3.70 4.57
N MET A 258 10.44 3.91 4.84
CA MET A 258 10.93 5.24 5.14
C MET A 258 10.81 6.12 3.88
N GLU A 259 10.38 7.39 4.03
CA GLU A 259 10.21 8.35 2.91
C GLU A 259 9.24 7.88 1.79
N SER A 260 8.91 8.76 0.86
CA SER A 260 7.93 8.54 -0.23
C SER A 260 8.38 7.54 -1.30
N HIS A 261 9.10 6.49 -0.89
CA HIS A 261 9.61 5.39 -1.71
C HIS A 261 8.53 4.38 -2.12
N THR A 262 7.27 4.57 -1.71
CA THR A 262 6.14 3.79 -2.25
C THR A 262 5.03 4.69 -2.75
N ALA A 263 4.43 4.33 -3.88
CA ALA A 263 3.29 5.05 -4.45
C ALA A 263 2.01 4.88 -3.61
N PHE A 264 1.92 3.81 -2.82
CA PHE A 264 0.69 3.35 -2.19
C PHE A 264 0.00 4.41 -1.32
N PRO A 265 0.68 5.12 -0.39
CA PRO A 265 0.03 6.15 0.41
C PRO A 265 -0.52 7.34 -0.40
N ILE A 266 0.02 7.58 -1.59
CA ILE A 266 -0.44 8.64 -2.50
C ILE A 266 -1.65 8.14 -3.30
N VAL A 267 -1.54 6.93 -3.87
CA VAL A 267 -2.63 6.25 -4.58
C VAL A 267 -3.87 6.14 -3.70
N LEU A 268 -3.71 5.66 -2.47
CA LEU A 268 -4.80 5.54 -1.51
C LEU A 268 -5.43 6.90 -1.17
N HIS A 269 -4.61 7.94 -1.01
CA HIS A 269 -5.13 9.28 -0.77
C HIS A 269 -5.98 9.81 -1.93
N TRP A 270 -5.51 9.64 -3.18
CA TRP A 270 -6.26 10.03 -4.37
C TRP A 270 -7.55 9.24 -4.55
N LEU A 271 -7.52 7.92 -4.32
CA LEU A 271 -8.71 7.07 -4.36
C LEU A 271 -9.72 7.44 -3.29
N THR A 272 -9.26 7.80 -2.08
CA THR A 272 -10.15 8.26 -1.00
C THR A 272 -10.79 9.60 -1.37
N ILE A 273 -10.02 10.53 -1.96
CA ILE A 273 -10.55 11.80 -2.50
C ILE A 273 -11.58 11.56 -3.59
N PHE A 274 -11.33 10.62 -4.47
CA PHE A 274 -12.31 10.22 -5.47
C PHE A 274 -13.56 9.60 -4.83
N ALA A 275 -13.40 8.76 -3.80
CA ALA A 275 -14.52 8.08 -3.15
C ALA A 275 -15.45 9.05 -2.41
N LEU A 276 -14.91 9.94 -1.57
CA LEU A 276 -15.70 10.79 -0.67
C LEU A 276 -15.74 12.28 -1.07
N GLY A 277 -14.97 12.68 -2.08
CA GLY A 277 -14.98 14.04 -2.60
C GLY A 277 -16.30 14.39 -3.30
N SER A 278 -16.61 15.67 -3.32
CA SER A 278 -17.79 16.19 -4.02
C SER A 278 -17.70 15.90 -5.52
N ASP A 279 -18.69 15.18 -6.06
CA ASP A 279 -18.87 15.00 -7.52
C ASP A 279 -19.28 16.29 -8.23
N LYS A 280 -19.81 17.27 -7.48
CA LYS A 280 -20.13 18.60 -8.01
C LYS A 280 -18.83 19.41 -8.07
N GLU A 281 -18.46 19.86 -9.27
CA GLU A 281 -17.37 20.80 -9.44
C GLU A 281 -17.58 22.01 -8.51
N THR A 282 -16.52 22.46 -7.86
CA THR A 282 -16.57 23.71 -7.10
C THR A 282 -16.79 24.86 -8.09
N LEU A 283 -18.02 25.37 -8.08
CA LEU A 283 -18.47 26.43 -8.98
C LEU A 283 -17.44 27.57 -9.01
N ASN A 284 -16.97 27.90 -10.22
CA ASN A 284 -16.00 28.96 -10.54
C ASN A 284 -14.50 28.67 -10.35
N VAL A 285 -14.09 27.44 -10.01
CA VAL A 285 -12.66 27.09 -9.93
C VAL A 285 -12.21 26.33 -11.18
N LYS A 286 -11.58 27.05 -12.13
CA LYS A 286 -11.11 26.47 -13.41
C LYS A 286 -9.60 26.21 -13.48
N SER A 287 -8.84 26.59 -12.45
CA SER A 287 -7.38 26.44 -12.47
C SER A 287 -6.86 25.81 -11.19
N GLU A 288 -5.77 25.06 -11.32
CA GLU A 288 -5.02 24.47 -10.20
C GLU A 288 -4.62 25.55 -9.18
N LYS A 289 -4.12 26.69 -9.66
CA LYS A 289 -3.72 27.80 -8.81
C LYS A 289 -4.90 28.33 -7.99
N SER A 290 -6.06 28.55 -8.62
CA SER A 290 -7.27 28.98 -7.91
C SER A 290 -7.72 27.95 -6.86
N CYS A 291 -7.64 26.66 -7.16
CA CYS A 291 -7.95 25.60 -6.20
C CYS A 291 -6.98 25.60 -5.01
N SER A 292 -5.67 25.79 -5.28
CA SER A 292 -4.65 25.85 -4.24
C SER A 292 -4.82 27.05 -3.30
N HIS A 293 -5.27 28.20 -3.83
CA HIS A 293 -5.59 29.38 -3.01
C HIS A 293 -6.77 29.16 -2.05
N LEU A 294 -7.78 28.35 -2.44
CA LEU A 294 -8.83 27.92 -1.51
C LEU A 294 -8.25 27.04 -0.39
N GLY A 295 -7.25 26.23 -0.73
CA GLY A 295 -6.49 25.41 0.21
C GLY A 295 -5.59 26.21 1.17
N GLN A 296 -5.14 27.42 0.83
CA GLN A 296 -4.27 28.21 1.72
C GLN A 296 -4.96 28.66 3.02
N PHE A 297 -6.30 28.67 3.07
CA PHE A 297 -7.08 28.97 4.27
C PHE A 297 -7.46 27.72 5.08
N GLN A 298 -6.81 26.57 4.83
CA GLN A 298 -7.07 25.26 5.45
C GLN A 298 -7.07 25.29 6.99
N ALA A 299 -6.27 26.16 7.63
CA ALA A 299 -6.23 26.25 9.10
C ALA A 299 -7.56 26.69 9.75
N VAL A 300 -8.50 27.24 8.97
CA VAL A 300 -9.80 27.75 9.45
C VAL A 300 -10.98 26.96 8.88
N GLN A 301 -10.77 26.07 7.90
CA GLN A 301 -11.85 25.40 7.17
C GLN A 301 -11.91 23.90 7.46
N MET A 302 -13.12 23.39 7.72
CA MET A 302 -13.41 21.95 7.89
C MET A 302 -13.17 21.09 6.63
N TYR A 303 -12.84 21.70 5.50
CA TYR A 303 -12.73 21.03 4.20
C TYR A 303 -11.39 21.32 3.52
N THR A 304 -10.90 20.33 2.79
CA THR A 304 -9.75 20.39 1.91
C THR A 304 -10.20 20.53 0.45
N TYR A 305 -9.46 21.32 -0.32
CA TYR A 305 -9.67 21.49 -1.76
C TYR A 305 -8.47 20.91 -2.50
N THR A 306 -8.72 19.96 -3.39
CA THR A 306 -7.67 19.25 -4.13
C THR A 306 -7.94 19.29 -5.62
N TRP A 307 -6.94 19.73 -6.38
CA TRP A 307 -6.97 19.66 -7.84
C TRP A 307 -6.62 18.24 -8.29
N GLN A 308 -7.62 17.51 -8.79
CA GLN A 308 -7.48 16.10 -9.13
C GLN A 308 -8.30 15.76 -10.39
N PRO A 309 -7.77 14.94 -11.31
CA PRO A 309 -8.54 14.46 -12.45
C PRO A 309 -9.57 13.40 -12.03
N SER A 310 -10.72 13.41 -12.70
CA SER A 310 -11.68 12.32 -12.58
C SER A 310 -11.12 11.06 -13.24
N PRO A 311 -11.13 9.89 -12.56
CA PRO A 311 -10.63 8.65 -13.16
C PRO A 311 -11.49 8.16 -14.33
N TYR A 312 -12.71 8.67 -14.50
CA TYR A 312 -13.58 8.31 -15.61
C TYR A 312 -13.26 9.11 -16.89
N THR A 313 -13.07 10.43 -16.76
CA THR A 313 -12.92 11.35 -17.91
C THR A 313 -11.49 11.84 -18.12
N GLY A 314 -10.62 11.79 -17.10
CA GLY A 314 -9.30 12.42 -17.12
C GLY A 314 -9.33 13.94 -16.98
N ASN A 315 -10.51 14.56 -16.86
CA ASN A 315 -10.63 16.01 -16.71
C ASN A 315 -10.33 16.45 -15.28
N PHE A 316 -9.47 17.45 -15.15
CA PHE A 316 -9.14 18.05 -13.86
C PHE A 316 -10.26 18.92 -13.33
N SER A 317 -10.56 18.74 -12.05
CA SER A 317 -11.50 19.58 -11.31
C SER A 317 -10.99 19.83 -9.90
N CYS A 318 -11.52 20.88 -9.25
CA CYS A 318 -11.22 21.17 -7.86
C CYS A 318 -12.24 20.48 -6.96
N LEU A 319 -11.81 19.36 -6.35
CA LEU A 319 -12.64 18.53 -5.49
C LEU A 319 -12.60 19.07 -4.07
N LYS A 320 -13.79 19.29 -3.50
CA LYS A 320 -13.98 19.59 -2.08
C LYS A 320 -14.17 18.27 -1.33
N SER A 321 -13.38 18.05 -0.28
CA SER A 321 -13.47 16.86 0.56
C SER A 321 -13.18 17.17 2.03
N ALA A 322 -13.48 16.25 2.94
CA ALA A 322 -13.10 16.32 4.35
C ALA A 322 -11.97 15.33 4.68
N ILE A 323 -11.09 15.08 3.70
CA ILE A 323 -10.09 14.01 3.76
C ILE A 323 -8.76 14.63 4.15
N VAL A 324 -8.22 14.15 5.26
CA VAL A 324 -6.94 14.60 5.77
C VAL A 324 -5.96 13.45 5.70
N LYS A 325 -4.81 13.70 5.08
CA LYS A 325 -3.64 12.83 5.19
C LYS A 325 -2.77 13.37 6.32
N LYS A 326 -2.48 12.53 7.31
CA LYS A 326 -1.57 12.87 8.41
C LYS A 326 -0.42 11.88 8.43
N VAL A 327 0.79 12.40 8.55
CA VAL A 327 1.97 11.57 8.78
C VAL A 327 1.92 11.10 10.23
N MET A 328 1.94 9.79 10.42
CA MET A 328 1.89 9.15 11.73
C MET A 328 3.23 8.50 12.00
N ILE A 329 3.87 8.92 13.09
CA ILE A 329 5.12 8.37 13.60
C ILE A 329 4.79 7.72 14.94
N SER A 330 5.42 6.60 15.25
CA SER A 330 5.19 5.94 16.54
C SER A 330 5.55 6.89 17.69
N PRO A 331 4.70 7.03 18.72
CA PRO A 331 5.00 7.82 19.92
C PRO A 331 6.28 7.37 20.64
N ALA A 332 6.73 6.13 20.46
CA ALA A 332 7.97 5.68 21.10
C ALA A 332 9.24 6.30 20.47
N VAL A 333 9.18 6.77 19.22
CA VAL A 333 10.35 7.31 18.51
C VAL A 333 10.22 8.82 18.23
N ASP A 334 9.10 9.42 18.62
CA ASP A 334 8.88 10.85 18.48
C ASP A 334 9.67 11.59 19.61
N PRO A 335 10.56 12.55 19.26
CA PRO A 335 11.37 13.26 20.25
C PRO A 335 10.55 14.15 21.19
N TYR A 336 9.28 14.43 20.88
CA TYR A 336 8.40 15.27 21.69
C TYR A 336 7.58 14.48 22.72
N THR A 337 7.68 13.15 22.71
CA THR A 337 6.92 12.25 23.59
C THR A 337 7.68 11.95 24.87
N PRO A 338 7.00 11.84 26.03
CA PRO A 338 7.66 11.48 27.29
C PRO A 338 8.38 10.13 27.22
N ASN A 339 9.57 10.05 27.80
CA ASN A 339 10.42 8.83 27.78
C ASN A 339 9.73 7.56 28.32
N GLU A 340 8.67 7.69 29.12
CA GLU A 340 7.90 6.56 29.66
C GLU A 340 7.12 5.80 28.57
N GLU A 341 6.73 6.50 27.48
CA GLU A 341 6.01 5.90 26.34
C GLU A 341 6.94 5.12 25.39
N MET A 342 8.26 5.31 25.53
CA MET A 342 9.30 4.75 24.66
C MET A 342 9.49 3.24 24.82
N ASN A 343 9.11 2.65 25.96
CA ASN A 343 9.67 1.36 26.36
C ASN A 343 8.68 0.21 26.58
N THR A 344 7.35 0.43 26.49
CA THR A 344 6.37 -0.64 26.76
C THR A 344 5.07 -0.62 25.94
N ARG A 345 4.60 0.54 25.46
CA ARG A 345 3.25 0.68 24.89
C ARG A 345 3.21 0.79 23.37
N TYR A 346 4.21 1.44 22.77
CA TYR A 346 4.22 1.79 21.34
C TYR A 346 5.37 1.14 20.58
N SER A 347 5.17 1.00 19.27
CA SER A 347 6.08 0.34 18.32
C SER A 347 7.42 1.07 18.20
N THR A 348 8.53 0.34 18.18
CA THR A 348 9.91 0.89 18.06
C THR A 348 10.60 0.50 16.76
N TRP A 349 9.84 0.01 15.77
CA TRP A 349 10.39 -0.40 14.48
C TRP A 349 11.10 0.74 13.77
N MET A 350 12.33 0.48 13.34
CA MET A 350 13.17 1.39 12.56
C MET A 350 13.77 0.64 11.38
N GLU A 351 13.81 1.28 10.22
CA GLU A 351 14.43 0.73 9.02
C GLU A 351 15.88 1.23 8.90
N SER A 352 16.81 0.32 8.58
CA SER A 352 18.20 0.69 8.33
C SER A 352 18.31 1.46 7.02
N VAL A 353 19.06 2.55 7.02
CA VAL A 353 19.37 3.30 5.79
C VAL A 353 20.53 2.61 5.07
N TYR A 354 20.27 2.08 3.88
CA TYR A 354 21.27 1.46 3.02
C TYR A 354 21.20 2.01 1.59
N MET A 355 22.33 1.97 0.86
CA MET A 355 22.35 2.21 -0.59
C MET A 355 22.93 0.97 -1.28
N ILE A 356 22.13 0.33 -2.13
CA ILE A 356 22.58 -0.77 -2.99
C ILE A 356 22.61 -0.22 -4.42
N GLU A 357 23.81 0.07 -4.94
CA GLU A 357 23.95 0.65 -6.28
C GLU A 357 23.79 -0.39 -7.39
N SER A 358 24.31 -1.60 -7.20
CA SER A 358 24.15 -2.71 -8.15
C SER A 358 24.51 -4.05 -7.51
N VAL A 359 23.81 -5.11 -7.92
CA VAL A 359 24.21 -6.50 -7.67
C VAL A 359 24.91 -6.97 -8.93
N ASN A 360 26.24 -7.13 -8.85
CA ASN A 360 27.04 -7.55 -9.99
C ASN A 360 27.43 -9.03 -9.83
N LEU A 361 27.22 -9.80 -10.89
CA LEU A 361 27.72 -11.16 -10.99
C LEU A 361 29.11 -11.12 -11.64
N TYR A 362 30.10 -11.65 -10.95
CA TYR A 362 31.46 -11.80 -11.46
C TYR A 362 31.91 -13.25 -11.34
N LEU A 363 32.73 -13.68 -12.30
CA LEU A 363 33.49 -14.92 -12.19
C LEU A 363 34.72 -14.61 -11.34
N MET A 364 34.90 -15.37 -10.27
CA MET A 364 36.11 -15.31 -9.44
C MET A 364 37.02 -16.46 -9.85
N GLU A 365 38.26 -16.13 -10.22
CA GLU A 365 39.28 -17.13 -10.52
C GLU A 365 39.75 -17.81 -9.22
N ASP A 366 40.33 -19.01 -9.34
CA ASP A 366 40.87 -19.73 -8.19
C ASP A 366 42.11 -19.01 -7.65
N GLU A 367 42.26 -18.95 -6.32
CA GLU A 367 43.38 -18.26 -5.66
C GLU A 367 44.75 -18.77 -6.15
N SER A 368 44.86 -20.06 -6.52
CA SER A 368 46.12 -20.63 -7.02
C SER A 368 46.57 -20.03 -8.36
N PHE A 369 45.61 -19.62 -9.21
CA PHE A 369 45.92 -18.98 -10.48
C PHE A 369 46.45 -17.56 -10.26
N GLU A 370 45.89 -16.82 -9.30
CA GLU A 370 46.38 -15.49 -8.93
C GLU A 370 47.84 -15.55 -8.45
N PHE A 371 48.16 -16.48 -7.54
CA PHE A 371 49.53 -16.67 -7.06
C PHE A 371 50.49 -17.08 -8.19
N THR A 372 50.05 -17.93 -9.11
CA THR A 372 50.85 -18.35 -10.26
C THR A 372 51.15 -17.18 -11.20
N MET A 373 50.14 -16.35 -11.50
CA MET A 373 50.30 -15.16 -12.35
C MET A 373 51.22 -14.13 -11.71
N ILE A 374 51.11 -13.89 -10.40
CA ILE A 374 52.03 -13.00 -9.67
C ILE A 374 53.46 -13.53 -9.72
N PHE A 375 53.67 -14.84 -9.54
CA PHE A 375 55.00 -15.45 -9.61
C PHE A 375 55.61 -15.31 -11.01
N ILE A 376 54.83 -15.59 -12.06
CA ILE A 376 55.26 -15.42 -13.46
C ILE A 376 55.62 -13.95 -13.74
N ALA A 377 54.79 -13.00 -13.29
CA ALA A 377 55.05 -11.57 -13.45
C ALA A 377 56.35 -11.15 -12.75
N LEU A 378 56.59 -11.59 -11.51
CA LEU A 378 57.84 -11.29 -10.79
C LEU A 378 59.06 -11.92 -11.47
N ALA A 379 58.97 -13.18 -11.88
CA ALA A 379 60.07 -13.87 -12.55
C ALA A 379 60.44 -13.20 -13.88
N SER A 380 59.44 -12.85 -14.70
CA SER A 380 59.65 -12.13 -15.96
C SER A 380 60.25 -10.74 -15.76
N ALA A 381 59.80 -9.99 -14.75
CA ALA A 381 60.37 -8.68 -14.42
C ALA A 381 61.84 -8.79 -13.98
N LEU A 382 62.17 -9.76 -13.13
CA LEU A 382 63.55 -10.01 -12.69
C LEU A 382 64.46 -10.45 -13.86
N LEU A 383 63.97 -11.33 -14.73
CA LEU A 383 64.69 -11.74 -15.93
C LEU A 383 64.92 -10.56 -16.88
N SER A 384 63.92 -9.70 -17.07
CA SER A 384 64.07 -8.48 -17.88
C SER A 384 65.08 -7.52 -17.27
N MET A 385 65.03 -7.29 -15.95
CA MET A 385 66.02 -6.46 -15.26
C MET A 385 67.43 -7.04 -15.38
N PHE A 386 67.57 -8.36 -15.29
CA PHE A 386 68.85 -9.02 -15.47
C PHE A 386 69.37 -8.91 -16.91
N ALA A 387 68.51 -9.15 -17.90
CA ALA A 387 68.86 -9.04 -19.32
C ALA A 387 69.28 -7.61 -19.67
N VAL A 388 68.48 -6.60 -19.30
CA VAL A 388 68.79 -5.19 -19.53
C VAL A 388 70.02 -4.75 -18.73
N GLY A 389 70.15 -5.17 -17.47
CA GLY A 389 71.32 -4.87 -16.64
C GLY A 389 72.62 -5.51 -17.14
N ARG A 390 72.53 -6.52 -18.02
CA ARG A 390 73.67 -7.11 -18.74
C ARG A 390 73.92 -6.49 -20.12
N CYS A 391 72.99 -5.70 -20.65
CA CYS A 391 73.18 -4.93 -21.86
C CYS A 391 73.86 -3.59 -21.51
N SER A 392 75.11 -3.39 -21.94
CA SER A 392 75.79 -2.08 -21.96
C SER A 392 75.61 -1.40 -23.32
N GLU A 393 75.99 -0.12 -23.45
CA GLU A 393 75.92 0.65 -24.72
C GLU A 393 76.58 -0.07 -25.91
N SER A 394 77.55 -0.96 -25.68
CA SER A 394 78.22 -1.75 -26.72
C SER A 394 77.39 -2.93 -27.28
N THR A 395 76.22 -3.22 -26.71
CA THR A 395 75.35 -4.35 -27.12
C THR A 395 74.29 -3.93 -28.13
N PHE A 396 74.05 -2.63 -28.28
CA PHE A 396 73.18 -2.07 -29.31
C PHE A 396 73.99 -1.75 -30.57
N ILE A 397 74.46 -2.78 -31.27
CA ILE A 397 74.78 -2.60 -32.69
C ILE A 397 73.42 -2.61 -33.40
N VAL A 398 72.84 -1.42 -33.55
CA VAL A 398 71.80 -1.21 -34.56
C VAL A 398 72.50 -1.52 -35.89
N ASP A 399 72.03 -2.55 -36.57
CA ASP A 399 72.47 -2.90 -37.92
C ASP A 399 72.12 -1.70 -38.81
N GLU A 400 73.06 -0.76 -38.97
CA GLU A 400 73.06 0.18 -40.07
C GLU A 400 73.26 -0.66 -41.32
N GLY A 401 72.17 -1.21 -41.83
CA GLY A 401 72.16 -2.00 -43.05
C GLY A 401 72.91 -1.24 -44.12
N GLU A 402 73.90 -1.90 -44.71
CA GLU A 402 74.59 -1.46 -45.91
C GLU A 402 73.57 -0.98 -46.97
N PRO A 403 73.79 0.19 -47.57
CA PRO A 403 73.62 0.32 -49.01
C PRO A 403 75.00 0.59 -49.61
N ALA A 404 75.93 -0.34 -49.43
CA ALA A 404 77.18 -0.38 -50.18
C ALA A 404 77.01 -1.27 -51.42
N ALA A 405 76.01 -0.99 -52.27
CA ALA A 405 75.92 -1.55 -53.62
C ALA A 405 74.89 -0.79 -54.47
N GLU A 406 75.22 0.41 -54.97
CA GLU A 406 74.83 0.87 -56.32
C GLU A 406 75.41 2.27 -56.63
N GLY A 407 76.23 2.35 -57.68
CA GLY A 407 76.83 3.58 -58.26
C GLY A 407 78.26 3.83 -57.74
N GLY A 408 79.33 3.45 -58.43
CA GLY A 408 79.77 4.08 -59.70
C GLY A 408 80.11 5.55 -59.42
N GLU A 409 81.36 6.01 -59.44
CA GLU A 409 82.32 6.00 -60.55
C GLU A 409 83.67 6.66 -60.12
N PRO A 410 84.72 6.60 -60.96
CA PRO A 410 86.13 6.72 -60.56
C PRO A 410 86.76 8.11 -60.77
N LEU A 411 87.78 8.44 -59.96
CA LEU A 411 89.19 8.70 -60.33
C LEU A 411 89.97 9.23 -59.12
#